data_AF-A0A2V7QW22-F1
#
_entry.id   AF-A0A2V7QW22-F1
#
_cell.length_a   1.000
_cell.length_b   1.000
_cell.length_c   1.000
_cell.angle_alpha   90.00
_cell.angle_beta   90.00
_cell.angle_gamma   90.00
#
_symmetry.space_group_name_H-M   'P 1'
#
loop_
_entity.id
_entity.type
_entity.pdbx_description
1 polymer ?
#
loop_
_entity_poly.entity_id
_entity_poly.type
_entity_poly.pdbx_seq_one_letter_code
_entity_poly.pdbx_strand_id
1 'polypeptide(L)'
;MIDDDIPISHADLRDLFERLDRASMSGYQCRHTFAVTREFLSQRTLAVEPILEWLGENGAGCDCEVIFNTAPEWEEIVGYEPPDDTE
;
A
#
# COMPACT_ATOMS: atom_id res chain seq x y z
N MET A 1 7.74 -12.16 15.00
CA MET A 1 7.60 -13.00 13.79
C MET A 1 6.39 -12.43 13.08
N ILE A 2 6.61 -11.45 12.20
CA ILE A 2 5.55 -10.80 11.41
C ILE A 2 5.90 -11.16 9.96
N ASP A 3 5.87 -12.45 9.60
CA ASP A 3 6.37 -12.87 8.28
C ASP A 3 5.55 -14.01 7.63
N ASP A 4 4.53 -14.58 8.28
CA ASP A 4 3.90 -15.82 7.75
C ASP A 4 2.39 -15.73 7.44
N ASP A 5 1.69 -14.63 7.73
CA ASP A 5 0.21 -14.59 7.60
C ASP A 5 -0.31 -13.24 7.05
N ILE A 6 0.23 -12.81 5.89
CA ILE A 6 -0.36 -11.69 5.13
C ILE A 6 -0.84 -12.15 3.75
N PRO A 7 -1.94 -11.59 3.22
CA PRO A 7 -2.56 -12.04 1.96
C PRO A 7 -1.85 -11.53 0.70
N ILE A 8 -0.69 -10.90 0.83
CA ILE A 8 0.09 -10.28 -0.25
C ILE A 8 1.58 -10.59 -0.07
N SER A 9 2.31 -10.81 -1.16
CA SER A 9 3.76 -11.02 -1.05
C SER A 9 4.47 -9.73 -0.63
N HIS A 10 5.62 -9.83 0.05
CA HIS A 10 6.41 -8.64 0.42
C HIS A 10 6.81 -7.80 -0.81
N ALA A 11 7.12 -8.46 -1.93
CA ALA A 11 7.45 -7.78 -3.18
C ALA A 11 6.25 -7.00 -3.73
N ASP A 12 5.06 -7.59 -3.74
CA ASP A 12 3.85 -6.90 -4.19
C ASP A 12 3.42 -5.78 -3.23
N LEU A 13 3.65 -5.94 -1.92
CA LEU A 13 3.37 -4.92 -0.92
C LEU A 13 4.30 -3.71 -1.07
N ARG A 14 5.60 -3.94 -1.26
CA ARG A 14 6.56 -2.87 -1.60
C ARG A 14 6.12 -2.13 -2.87
N ASP A 15 5.83 -2.89 -3.93
CA ASP A 15 5.44 -2.31 -5.22
C ASP A 15 4.10 -1.54 -5.13
N LEU A 16 3.20 -1.93 -4.22
CA LEU A 16 1.98 -1.18 -3.92
C LEU A 16 2.32 0.18 -3.29
N PHE A 17 3.21 0.22 -2.31
CA PHE A 17 3.63 1.47 -1.69
C PHE A 17 4.27 2.42 -2.71
N GLU A 18 5.20 1.93 -3.53
CA GLU A 18 5.79 2.72 -4.62
C GLU A 18 4.74 3.25 -5.62
N ARG A 19 3.72 2.45 -5.94
CA ARG A 19 2.64 2.83 -6.86
C ARG A 19 1.81 3.99 -6.30
N LEU A 20 1.55 3.97 -4.99
CA LEU A 20 0.75 4.96 -4.28
C LEU A 20 1.52 6.27 -4.12
N ASP A 21 2.82 6.24 -3.82
CA ASP A 21 3.65 7.45 -3.82
C ASP A 21 3.75 8.10 -5.20
N ARG A 22 3.97 7.29 -6.24
CA ARG A 22 3.96 7.83 -7.61
C ARG A 22 2.62 8.46 -7.97
N ALA A 23 1.52 7.92 -7.44
CA ALA A 23 0.22 8.54 -7.60
C ALA A 23 0.14 9.88 -6.86
N SER A 24 0.56 9.95 -5.60
CA SER A 24 0.53 11.19 -4.79
C SER A 24 1.35 12.32 -5.43
N MET A 25 2.54 12.01 -5.96
CA MET A 25 3.41 12.97 -6.66
C MET A 25 2.82 13.49 -7.99
N SER A 26 1.84 12.81 -8.58
CA SER A 26 1.21 13.22 -9.85
C SER A 26 0.10 14.29 -9.68
N GLY A 27 -0.05 14.85 -8.47
CA GLY A 27 -1.14 15.77 -8.13
C GLY A 27 -2.45 15.05 -7.79
N TYR A 28 -2.40 13.74 -7.51
CA TYR A 28 -3.54 12.99 -7.03
C TYR A 28 -3.97 13.52 -5.66
N GLN A 29 -5.23 13.96 -5.57
CA GLN A 29 -5.87 14.24 -4.29
C GLN A 29 -6.54 12.95 -3.82
N CYS A 30 -6.30 12.58 -2.56
CA CYS A 30 -6.90 11.37 -2.00
C CYS A 30 -8.43 11.46 -2.11
N ARG A 31 -9.04 10.44 -2.74
CA ARG A 31 -10.49 10.35 -2.92
C ARG A 31 -11.20 9.66 -1.74
N HIS A 32 -10.48 9.34 -0.66
CA HIS A 32 -10.95 8.53 0.45
C HIS A 32 -11.52 7.18 0.00
N THR A 33 -10.87 6.57 -1.00
CA THR A 33 -11.21 5.26 -1.56
C THR A 33 -9.93 4.46 -1.81
N PHE A 34 -10.06 3.15 -2.02
CA PHE A 34 -8.99 2.26 -2.51
C PHE A 34 -8.93 2.18 -4.04
N ALA A 35 -9.11 3.28 -4.76
CA ALA A 35 -9.24 3.23 -6.21
C ALA A 35 -7.94 2.77 -6.87
N VAL A 36 -6.80 3.34 -6.44
CA VAL A 36 -5.47 3.00 -6.97
C VAL A 36 -5.02 1.64 -6.47
N THR A 37 -5.26 1.33 -5.19
CA THR A 37 -4.95 0.02 -4.62
C THR A 37 -5.71 -1.09 -5.34
N ARG A 38 -7.03 -0.95 -5.54
CA ARG A 38 -7.84 -1.95 -6.27
C ARG A 38 -7.35 -2.16 -7.70
N GLU A 39 -7.03 -1.06 -8.39
CA GLU A 39 -6.49 -1.11 -9.74
C GLU A 39 -5.18 -1.92 -9.78
N PHE A 40 -4.23 -1.60 -8.89
CA PHE A 40 -2.95 -2.29 -8.79
C PHE A 40 -3.11 -3.80 -8.53
N LEU A 41 -3.91 -4.16 -7.53
CA LEU A 41 -4.15 -5.56 -7.17
C LEU A 41 -4.82 -6.33 -8.32
N SER A 42 -5.78 -5.71 -9.00
CA SER A 42 -6.48 -6.32 -10.14
C SER A 42 -5.56 -6.54 -11.34
N GLN A 43 -4.69 -5.57 -11.65
CA GLN A 43 -3.70 -5.68 -12.74
C GLN A 43 -2.69 -6.81 -12.51
N ARG A 44 -2.38 -7.12 -11.24
CA ARG A 44 -1.50 -8.22 -10.85
C ARG A 44 -2.22 -9.54 -10.59
N THR A 45 -3.55 -9.60 -10.79
CA THR A 45 -4.36 -10.80 -10.50
C THR A 45 -4.23 -11.26 -9.04
N LEU A 46 -4.08 -10.30 -8.11
CA LEU A 46 -4.00 -10.56 -6.68
C LEU A 46 -5.41 -10.62 -6.06
N ALA A 47 -5.53 -11.23 -4.89
CA ALA A 47 -6.79 -11.36 -4.17
C ALA A 47 -7.20 -10.01 -3.56
N VAL A 48 -7.97 -9.22 -4.32
CA VAL A 48 -8.32 -7.82 -3.97
C VAL A 48 -8.97 -7.73 -2.60
N GLU A 49 -10.08 -8.43 -2.37
CA GLU A 49 -10.86 -8.29 -1.13
C GLU A 49 -10.10 -8.71 0.13
N PRO A 50 -9.43 -9.88 0.19
CA PRO A 50 -8.61 -10.25 1.34
C PRO A 50 -7.49 -9.25 1.64
N ILE A 51 -6.84 -8.71 0.62
CA ILE A 51 -5.76 -7.72 0.80
C ILE A 51 -6.33 -6.40 1.33
N LEU A 52 -7.48 -5.94 0.83
CA LEU A 52 -8.12 -4.74 1.36
C LEU A 52 -8.63 -4.90 2.80
N GLU A 53 -9.15 -6.07 3.15
CA GLU A 53 -9.55 -6.38 4.53
C GLU A 53 -8.34 -6.29 5.46
N TRP A 54 -7.24 -6.94 5.09
CA TRP A 54 -5.98 -6.87 5.83
C TRP A 54 -5.42 -5.44 5.93
N LEU A 55 -5.47 -4.66 4.84
CA LEU A 55 -5.10 -3.23 4.89
C LEU A 55 -5.99 -2.45 5.88
N GLY A 56 -7.29 -2.77 5.93
CA GLY A 56 -8.24 -2.22 6.90
C GLY A 56 -7.91 -2.57 8.35
N GLU A 57 -7.53 -3.82 8.62
CA GLU A 57 -7.05 -4.26 9.93
C GLU A 57 -5.76 -3.53 10.36
N ASN A 58 -4.93 -3.14 9.38
CA ASN A 58 -3.74 -2.30 9.56
C ASN A 58 -4.06 -0.79 9.48
N GLY A 59 -5.32 -0.40 9.67
CA GLY A 59 -5.73 1.00 9.81
C GLY A 59 -5.93 1.78 8.52
N ALA A 60 -5.89 1.15 7.34
CA ALA A 60 -6.14 1.83 6.07
C ALA A 60 -7.61 1.83 5.67
N GLY A 61 -8.16 2.98 5.28
CA GLY A 61 -9.48 3.13 4.66
C GLY A 61 -9.45 3.78 3.26
N CYS A 62 -8.33 4.38 2.88
CA CYS A 62 -8.05 4.96 1.56
C CYS A 62 -6.68 4.53 1.03
N ASP A 63 -6.44 4.79 -0.26
CA ASP A 63 -5.12 4.76 -0.89
C ASP A 63 -4.04 5.49 -0.05
N CYS A 64 -4.41 6.59 0.61
CA CYS A 64 -3.51 7.42 1.42
C CYS A 64 -3.09 6.78 2.75
N GLU A 65 -4.03 6.15 3.43
CA GLU A 65 -3.83 5.53 4.74
C GLU A 65 -3.07 4.21 4.60
N VAL A 66 -3.02 3.61 3.41
CA VAL A 66 -2.05 2.54 3.13
C VAL A 66 -0.63 3.04 3.33
N ILE A 67 -0.29 4.22 2.81
CA ILE A 67 1.03 4.84 3.01
C ILE A 67 1.19 5.31 4.46
N PHE A 68 0.21 6.00 5.04
CA PHE A 68 0.40 6.61 6.36
C PHE A 68 0.26 5.66 7.56
N ASN A 69 -0.53 4.60 7.43
CA ASN A 69 -0.84 3.70 8.56
C ASN A 69 -0.24 2.30 8.36
N THR A 70 -0.15 1.80 7.12
CA THR A 70 0.40 0.46 6.87
C THR A 70 1.89 0.48 6.54
N ALA A 71 2.36 1.37 5.66
CA ALA A 71 3.76 1.35 5.22
C ALA A 71 4.80 1.49 6.37
N PRO A 72 4.62 2.34 7.41
CA PRO A 72 5.61 2.49 8.47
C PRO A 72 5.88 1.21 9.27
N GLU A 73 4.89 0.31 9.34
CA GLU A 73 5.04 -0.97 10.04
C GLU A 73 5.74 -2.04 9.18
N TRP A 74 5.85 -1.79 7.86
CA TRP A 74 6.31 -2.77 6.87
C TRP A 74 7.52 -2.32 6.06
N GLU A 75 7.89 -1.04 6.09
CA GLU A 75 8.93 -0.44 5.24
C GLU A 75 10.28 -1.16 5.34
N GLU A 76 10.75 -1.46 6.56
CA GLU A 76 11.99 -2.22 6.80
C GLU A 76 11.87 -3.68 6.32
N ILE A 77 10.70 -4.30 6.48
CA ILE A 77 10.45 -5.72 6.15
C ILE A 77 10.44 -5.92 4.64
N VAL A 78 9.76 -5.02 3.92
CA VAL A 78 9.58 -5.13 2.48
C VAL A 78 10.68 -4.42 1.68
N GLY A 79 11.55 -3.65 2.35
CA GLY A 79 12.58 -2.85 1.72
C GLY A 79 12.00 -1.72 0.88
N TYR A 80 10.97 -1.04 1.41
CA TYR A 80 10.40 0.17 0.84
C TYR A 80 11.05 1.38 1.49
N GLU A 81 11.51 2.33 0.68
CA GLU A 81 12.03 3.62 1.13
C GLU A 81 11.07 4.70 0.61
N PRO A 82 10.31 5.39 1.49
CA PRO A 82 9.46 6.49 1.05
C PRO A 82 10.35 7.59 0.43
N PRO A 83 9.88 8.29 -0.62
CA PRO A 83 10.64 9.39 -1.19
C PRO A 83 10.88 10.44 -0.11
N ASP A 84 12.15 10.81 0.12
CA ASP A 84 12.52 11.88 1.05
C ASP A 84 11.68 13.12 0.76
N ASP A 85 10.92 13.60 1.76
CA ASP A 85 10.40 14.97 1.83
C ASP A 85 11.59 15.96 1.97
N THR A 86 12.50 15.94 1.01
CA THR A 86 13.59 16.93 0.91
C THR A 86 13.07 18.14 0.17
N GLU A 87 12.52 19.08 0.94
CA GLU A 87 12.59 20.52 0.61
C GLU A 87 14.02 21.06 0.80
#